data_AF-A0A3Q8YDM0-F1
#
_entry.id   AF-A0A3Q8YDM0-F1
#
_cell.length_a   1.000
_cell.length_b   1.000
_cell.length_c   1.000
_cell.angle_alpha   90.00
_cell.angle_beta   90.00
_cell.angle_gamma   90.00
#
_symmetry.space_group_name_H-M   'P 1'
#
loop_
_entity.id
_entity.type
_entity.pdbx_description
1 polymer ?
#
loop_
_entity_poly.entity_id
_entity_poly.type
_entity_poly.pdbx_seq_one_letter_code
_entity_poly.pdbx_strand_id
1 'polypeptide(L)'
;MSRTCELTAKAVQTGNNVSHANNKTKRRFLPNLVNVTLISEALNQNVRLRISANALRSVEHRGGLDAFLTKADAKELSQRARLLKKQIAKKLAEQPAA
;
A
#
# COMPACT_ATOMS: atom_id res chain seq x y z
N MET A 1 -3.66 -15.58 6.02
CA MET A 1 -3.14 -14.25 5.61
C MET A 1 -4.08 -13.60 4.60
N SER A 2 -4.56 -12.38 4.88
CA SER A 2 -5.31 -11.59 3.90
C SER A 2 -4.38 -11.19 2.75
N ARG A 3 -4.80 -11.46 1.50
CA ARG A 3 -4.09 -11.01 0.29
C ARG A 3 -4.51 -9.56 -0.03
N THR A 4 -4.17 -8.66 0.89
CA THR A 4 -4.50 -7.23 0.83
C THR A 4 -3.23 -6.39 0.79
N CYS A 5 -3.20 -5.36 -0.05
CA CYS A 5 -2.09 -4.41 -0.09
C CYS A 5 -2.10 -3.52 1.16
N GLU A 6 -0.94 -3.32 1.79
CA GLU A 6 -0.84 -2.52 3.03
C GLU A 6 -1.06 -1.01 2.85
N LEU A 7 -0.79 -0.47 1.64
CA LEU A 7 -0.83 0.95 1.33
C LEU A 7 -2.09 1.42 0.59
N THR A 8 -2.79 0.54 -0.14
CA THR A 8 -3.90 0.91 -1.04
C THR A 8 -5.15 0.06 -0.83
N ALA A 9 -5.19 -0.76 0.22
CA ALA A 9 -6.27 -1.72 0.53
C ALA A 9 -6.68 -2.67 -0.60
N LYS A 10 -5.95 -2.74 -1.73
CA LYS A 10 -6.28 -3.62 -2.86
C LYS A 10 -6.42 -5.06 -2.40
N ALA A 11 -7.64 -5.58 -2.52
CA ALA A 11 -8.03 -6.90 -2.05
C ALA A 11 -8.26 -7.86 -3.24
N VAL A 12 -8.52 -9.12 -2.90
CA VAL A 12 -8.91 -10.13 -3.88
C VAL A 12 -10.31 -9.82 -4.39
N GLN A 13 -10.48 -9.84 -5.71
CA GLN A 13 -11.79 -9.74 -6.34
C GLN A 13 -12.27 -11.14 -6.75
N THR A 14 -13.55 -11.41 -6.59
CA THR A 14 -14.19 -12.63 -7.09
C THR A 14 -14.92 -12.31 -8.39
N GLY A 15 -14.93 -13.26 -9.32
CA GLY A 15 -15.71 -13.16 -10.55
C GLY A 15 -15.81 -14.50 -11.24
N ASN A 16 -16.13 -14.48 -12.53
CA ASN A 16 -16.28 -15.69 -13.34
C ASN A 16 -15.34 -15.66 -14.53
N ASN A 17 -14.80 -16.82 -14.91
CA ASN A 17 -14.32 -17.05 -16.26
C ASN A 17 -15.54 -17.39 -17.12
N VAL A 18 -15.69 -16.71 -18.26
CA VAL A 18 -16.82 -16.85 -19.17
C VAL A 18 -16.28 -17.42 -20.48
N SER A 19 -16.73 -18.62 -20.85
CA SER A 19 -16.37 -19.20 -22.15
C SER A 19 -17.11 -18.54 -23.30
N HIS A 20 -16.73 -18.86 -24.54
CA HIS A 20 -17.47 -18.44 -25.74
C HIS A 20 -18.94 -18.88 -25.71
N ALA A 21 -19.25 -20.01 -25.07
CA ALA A 21 -20.61 -20.50 -24.87
C ALA A 21 -21.31 -19.89 -23.63
N ASN A 22 -20.73 -18.85 -23.02
CA ASN A 22 -21.19 -18.21 -21.79
C ASN A 22 -21.25 -19.13 -20.54
N ASN A 23 -20.50 -20.23 -20.54
CA ASN A 23 -20.38 -21.08 -19.35
C ASN A 23 -19.53 -20.36 -18.30
N LYS A 24 -20.13 -20.06 -17.15
CA LYS A 24 -19.51 -19.28 -16.07
C LYS A 24 -18.89 -20.20 -15.02
N THR A 25 -17.58 -20.09 -14.81
CA THR A 25 -16.87 -20.79 -13.74
C THR A 25 -16.26 -19.79 -12.75
N LYS A 26 -16.42 -20.03 -11.43
CA LYS A 26 -15.93 -19.08 -10.41
C LYS A 26 -14.40 -18.98 -10.43
N ARG A 27 -13.87 -17.75 -10.42
CA ARG A 27 -12.44 -17.44 -10.35
C ARG A 27 -12.17 -16.35 -9.33
N ARG A 28 -10.95 -16.34 -8.76
CA ARG A 28 -10.43 -15.26 -7.92
C ARG A 28 -9.36 -14.48 -8.70
N PHE A 29 -9.45 -13.15 -8.69
CA PHE A 29 -8.45 -12.23 -9.19
C PHE A 29 -7.58 -11.75 -8.03
N LEU A 30 -6.30 -12.12 -8.09
CA LEU A 30 -5.35 -11.83 -7.02
C LEU A 30 -4.52 -10.59 -7.37
N PRO A 31 -4.33 -9.64 -6.44
CA PRO A 31 -3.38 -8.58 -6.64
C PRO A 31 -1.95 -9.15 -6.67
N ASN A 32 -1.10 -8.59 -7.54
CA ASN A 32 0.33 -8.90 -7.56
C ASN A 32 1.01 -8.24 -6.35
N LEU A 33 1.13 -9.00 -5.25
CA LEU A 33 1.72 -8.56 -3.99
C LEU A 33 3.20 -8.95 -3.92
N VAL A 34 4.04 -7.97 -3.66
CA VAL A 34 5.50 -8.11 -3.54
C VAL A 34 5.93 -7.64 -2.15
N ASN A 35 6.91 -8.31 -1.56
CA ASN A 35 7.53 -7.87 -0.32
C ASN A 35 8.68 -6.93 -0.68
N VAL A 36 8.55 -5.65 -0.31
CA VAL A 36 9.54 -4.62 -0.63
C VAL A 36 9.92 -3.90 0.65
N THR A 37 11.18 -3.48 0.73
CA THR A 37 11.67 -2.59 1.79
C THR A 37 11.72 -1.18 1.24
N LEU A 38 10.99 -0.27 1.88
CA LEU A 38 10.98 1.15 1.53
C LEU A 38 11.67 1.93 2.65
N ILE A 39 12.42 2.96 2.27
CA ILE A 39 13.16 3.81 3.20
C ILE A 39 12.25 5.00 3.56
N SER A 40 12.15 5.30 4.85
CA SER A 40 11.52 6.53 5.37
C SER A 40 12.64 7.49 5.78
N GLU A 41 12.66 8.67 5.18
CA GLU A 41 13.63 9.73 5.47
C GLU A 41 13.28 10.43 6.78
N ALA A 42 11.98 10.67 7.03
CA ALA A 42 11.50 11.31 8.26
C ALA A 42 11.79 10.46 9.52
N LEU A 43 11.82 9.13 9.37
CA LEU A 43 12.11 8.20 10.47
C LEU A 43 13.54 7.65 10.45
N ASN A 44 14.31 7.87 9.37
CA ASN A 44 15.59 7.19 9.11
C ASN A 44 15.53 5.67 9.32
N GLN A 45 14.43 5.04 8.86
CA GLN A 45 14.16 3.62 9.09
C GLN A 45 13.75 2.90 7.81
N ASN A 46 14.16 1.64 7.72
CA ASN A 46 13.79 0.72 6.66
C ASN A 46 12.49 0.00 7.04
N VAL A 47 11.43 0.25 6.28
CA VAL A 47 10.12 -0.37 6.51
C VAL A 47 9.87 -1.44 5.48
N ARG A 48 9.86 -2.71 5.93
CA ARG A 48 9.39 -3.83 5.11
C ARG A 48 7.86 -3.85 5.07
N LEU A 49 7.29 -3.87 3.89
CA LEU A 49 5.84 -3.86 3.66
C LEU A 49 5.48 -4.84 2.52
N ARG A 50 4.28 -5.42 2.60
CA ARG A 50 3.72 -6.20 1.49
C ARG A 50 2.79 -5.33 0.66
N ILE A 51 3.25 -4.96 -0.53
CA ILE A 51 2.64 -3.92 -1.35
C ILE A 51 2.29 -4.50 -2.73
N SER A 52 1.25 -3.98 -3.37
CA SER A 52 0.95 -4.31 -4.76
C SER A 52 1.90 -3.59 -5.72
N ALA A 53 2.24 -4.21 -6.85
CA ALA A 53 3.14 -3.57 -7.84
C ALA A 53 2.65 -2.18 -8.31
N ASN A 54 1.33 -1.98 -8.40
CA ASN A 54 0.75 -0.67 -8.73
C ASN A 54 0.97 0.36 -7.61
N ALA A 55 0.84 -0.07 -6.34
CA ALA A 55 1.13 0.81 -5.22
C ALA A 55 2.62 1.17 -5.14
N LEU A 56 3.54 0.27 -5.49
CA LEU A 56 4.96 0.59 -5.60
C LEU A 56 5.22 1.72 -6.61
N ARG A 57 4.66 1.60 -7.82
CA ARG A 57 4.72 2.67 -8.84
C ARG A 57 4.16 4.00 -8.33
N SER A 58 3.08 3.96 -7.54
CA SER A 58 2.47 5.16 -6.97
C SER A 58 3.33 5.81 -5.89
N VAL A 59 4.09 5.03 -5.12
CA VAL A 59 5.05 5.53 -4.13
C VAL A 59 6.20 6.25 -4.82
N GLU A 60 6.77 5.65 -5.86
CA GLU A 60 7.85 6.26 -6.64
C GLU A 60 7.40 7.56 -7.31
N HIS A 61 6.22 7.55 -7.97
CA HIS A 61 5.66 8.76 -8.59
C HIS A 61 5.41 9.89 -7.59
N ARG A 62 5.11 9.58 -6.32
CA ARG A 62 4.89 10.59 -5.28
C ARG A 62 6.17 11.06 -4.58
N GLY A 63 7.33 10.52 -4.96
CA GLY A 63 8.62 10.91 -4.39
C GLY A 63 8.93 10.22 -3.06
N GLY A 64 8.49 8.97 -2.87
CA GLY A 64 8.89 8.16 -1.71
C GLY A 64 7.75 7.84 -0.73
N LEU A 65 8.10 7.07 0.30
CA LEU A 65 7.13 6.52 1.25
C LEU A 65 6.49 7.60 2.12
N ASP A 66 7.28 8.58 2.58
CA ASP A 66 6.79 9.63 3.47
C ASP A 66 5.84 10.58 2.76
N ALA A 67 6.19 11.01 1.55
CA ALA A 67 5.33 11.84 0.71
C ALA A 67 4.02 11.12 0.34
N PHE A 68 4.08 9.81 0.07
CA PHE A 68 2.90 8.99 -0.16
C PHE A 68 2.00 8.94 1.08
N LEU A 69 2.56 8.64 2.26
CA LEU A 69 1.78 8.46 3.49
C LEU A 69 1.16 9.76 4.01
N THR A 70 1.83 10.90 3.84
CA THR A 70 1.26 12.21 4.20
C THR A 70 -0.01 12.49 3.42
N LYS A 71 -0.01 12.22 2.11
CA LYS A 71 -1.15 12.46 1.20
C LYS A 71 -2.21 11.35 1.20
N ALA A 72 -1.85 10.12 1.57
CA ALA A 72 -2.76 8.98 1.50
C ALA A 72 -3.88 9.04 2.55
N ASP A 73 -5.08 8.62 2.17
CA ASP A 73 -6.23 8.56 3.07
C ASP A 73 -6.11 7.44 4.10
N ALA A 74 -6.49 7.74 5.35
CA ALA A 74 -6.40 6.78 6.45
C ALA A 74 -7.25 5.51 6.22
N LYS A 75 -8.35 5.62 5.46
CA LYS A 75 -9.27 4.49 5.19
C LYS A 75 -8.60 3.38 4.36
N GLU A 76 -7.74 3.75 3.42
CA GLU A 76 -7.08 2.81 2.49
C GLU A 76 -5.82 2.16 3.07
N LEU A 77 -5.31 2.73 4.17
CA LEU A 77 -4.11 2.24 4.84
C LEU A 77 -4.45 1.09 5.80
N SER A 78 -3.60 0.06 5.80
CA SER A 78 -3.58 -0.98 6.82
C SER A 78 -3.28 -0.41 8.21
N GLN A 79 -3.60 -1.15 9.27
CA GLN A 79 -3.35 -0.72 10.66
C GLN A 79 -1.87 -0.34 10.88
N ARG A 80 -0.93 -1.14 10.35
CA ARG A 80 0.50 -0.87 10.42
C ARG A 80 0.87 0.43 9.68
N ALA A 81 0.35 0.64 8.47
CA ALA A 81 0.59 1.86 7.71
C ALA A 81 -0.03 3.11 8.36
N ARG A 82 -1.18 2.99 9.04
CA ARG A 82 -1.77 4.08 9.83
C ARG A 82 -0.89 4.48 11.01
N LEU A 83 -0.27 3.51 11.69
CA LEU A 83 0.67 3.78 12.79
C LEU A 83 1.93 4.50 12.27
N LEU A 84 2.48 4.04 11.14
CA LEU A 84 3.61 4.72 10.49
C LEU A 84 3.26 6.16 10.10
N LYS A 85 2.07 6.39 9.52
CA LYS A 85 1.60 7.75 9.21
C LYS A 85 1.59 8.65 10.45
N LYS A 86 1.09 8.15 11.59
CA LYS A 86 1.09 8.91 12.86
C LYS A 86 2.51 9.21 13.36
N GLN A 87 3.42 8.25 13.24
CA GLN A 87 4.82 8.42 13.64
C GLN A 87 5.52 9.47 12.77
N ILE A 88 5.33 9.40 11.45
CA ILE A 88 5.86 10.39 10.50
C ILE A 88 5.29 11.77 10.79
N ALA A 89 3.97 11.90 10.97
CA ALA A 89 3.33 13.17 11.29
C ALA A 89 3.87 13.79 12.61
N LYS A 90 4.07 12.95 13.64
CA LYS A 90 4.67 13.39 14.90
C LYS A 90 6.11 13.87 14.69
N LYS A 91 6.92 13.14 13.92
CA LYS A 91 8.32 13.50 13.66
C LYS A 91 8.47 14.73 12.80
N LEU A 92 7.62 14.92 11.79
CA LEU A 92 7.58 16.13 10.99
C LEU A 92 7.16 17.36 11.82
N ALA A 93 6.28 17.20 12.82
CA ALA A 93 5.92 18.28 13.74
C ALA A 93 7.02 18.58 14.77
N GLU A 94 7.83 17.59 15.15
CA GLU A 94 8.96 17.73 16.06
C GLU A 94 10.22 18.31 15.39
N GLN A 95 10.36 18.20 14.07
CA GLN A 95 11.47 18.83 13.36
C GLN A 95 11.18 20.34 13.25
N PRO A 96 11.90 21.21 13.99
CA PRO A 96 11.80 22.63 13.76
C PRO A 96 12.34 22.91 12.35
N ALA A 97 11.59 23.69 11.57
CA ALA A 97 12.07 24.21 10.30
C ALA A 97 13.37 24.99 10.56
N ALA A 98 14.49 24.41 10.13
CA ALA A 98 15.78 25.09 10.07
C ALA A 98 15.87 25.89 8.76
#